data_AF-A0A5C8BD84-F1
#
_entry.id   AF-A0A5C8BD84-F1
#
_cell.length_a   1.000
_cell.length_b   1.000
_cell.length_c   1.000
_cell.angle_alpha   90.00
_cell.angle_beta   90.00
_cell.angle_gamma   90.00
#
_symmetry.space_group_name_H-M   'P 1'
#
loop_
_entity.id
_entity.type
_entity.pdbx_description
1 polymer ?
#
loop_
_entity_poly.entity_id
_entity_poly.type
_entity_poly.pdbx_seq_one_letter_code
_entity_poly.pdbx_strand_id
1 'polypeptide(L)'
;VFRQLFKEAYRYYIMGVANLESLDSINYTDFKSTHDQHWQIECYHRALKQVCNIERFQVRKSHAIRTHVYCALKAFCKLEIMKTKQIITNWYQVQRQLFNKIIAEFIKHNSITGMACA
;
A
#
# COMPACT_ATOMS: atom_id res chain seq x y z
N VAL A 1 -8.20 19.05 21.53
CA VAL A 1 -7.20 18.02 21.20
C VAL A 1 -7.91 16.83 20.56
N PHE A 2 -7.54 16.44 19.33
CA PHE A 2 -8.12 15.27 18.66
C PHE A 2 -7.49 13.98 19.21
N ARG A 3 -8.32 12.98 19.46
CA ARG A 3 -7.87 11.65 19.88
C ARG A 3 -8.68 10.55 19.20
N GLN A 4 -8.02 9.44 18.91
CA GLN A 4 -8.66 8.22 18.44
C GLN A 4 -8.38 7.08 19.41
N LEU A 5 -9.40 6.29 19.75
CA LEU A 5 -9.19 5.04 20.47
C LEU A 5 -8.68 3.98 19.49
N PHE A 6 -7.50 3.44 19.75
CA PHE A 6 -6.90 2.40 18.93
C PHE A 6 -6.19 1.37 19.80
N LYS A 7 -6.58 0.10 19.69
CA LYS A 7 -6.05 -1.02 20.49
C LYS A 7 -6.00 -0.68 21.99
N GLU A 8 -7.14 -0.23 22.51
CA GLU A 8 -7.33 0.09 23.95
C GLU A 8 -6.48 1.26 24.47
N ALA A 9 -5.76 1.98 23.59
CA ALA A 9 -5.00 3.17 23.92
C ALA A 9 -5.51 4.38 23.14
N TYR A 10 -5.44 5.57 23.76
CA TYR A 10 -5.71 6.82 23.07
C TYR A 10 -4.49 7.28 22.27
N ARG A 11 -4.66 7.48 20.97
CA ARG A 11 -3.71 8.18 20.11
C ARG A 11 -4.11 9.65 20.06
N TYR A 12 -3.20 10.51 20.50
CA TYR A 12 -3.37 11.96 20.45
C TYR A 12 -2.70 12.51 19.20
N TYR A 13 -3.33 13.50 18.58
CA TYR A 13 -2.83 14.12 17.36
C TYR A 13 -2.61 15.60 17.56
N ILE A 14 -1.56 16.10 16.93
CA ILE A 14 -1.19 17.51 16.89
C ILE A 14 -1.18 17.92 15.42
N MET A 15 -1.82 19.05 15.13
CA MET A 15 -1.83 19.67 13.81
C MET A 15 -0.96 20.91 13.85
N GLY A 16 0.01 20.99 12.94
CA GLY A 16 0.80 22.19 12.71
C GLY A 16 0.07 23.13 11.74
N VAL A 17 0.16 24.44 11.99
CA VAL A 17 -0.45 25.48 11.16
C VAL A 17 0.60 26.50 10.79
N ALA A 18 0.56 27.00 9.54
CA ALA A 18 1.55 27.94 9.03
C ALA A 18 1.33 29.37 9.54
N ASN A 19 0.07 29.77 9.75
CA ASN A 19 -0.31 31.05 10.34
C ASN A 19 -1.02 30.82 11.67
N LEU A 20 -0.53 31.43 12.75
CA LEU A 20 -1.14 31.32 14.08
C LEU A 20 -2.45 32.10 14.18
N GLU A 21 -2.67 33.12 13.35
CA GLU A 21 -3.91 33.89 13.31
C GLU A 21 -5.11 33.05 12.87
N SER A 22 -4.88 31.97 12.11
CA SER A 22 -5.94 31.06 11.69
C SER A 22 -6.29 30.01 12.74
N LEU A 23 -5.57 29.94 13.87
CA LEU A 23 -5.71 28.86 14.84
C LEU A 23 -7.14 28.76 15.41
N ASP A 24 -7.77 29.90 15.70
CA ASP A 24 -9.13 29.96 16.24
C ASP A 24 -10.20 29.52 15.24
N SER A 25 -9.90 29.57 13.95
CA SER A 25 -10.83 29.17 12.88
C SER A 25 -10.82 27.67 12.59
N ILE A 26 -9.79 26.95 13.06
CA ILE A 26 -9.62 25.53 12.76
C ILE A 26 -10.58 24.72 13.60
N ASN A 27 -11.41 23.95 12.90
CA ASN A 27 -12.37 23.07 13.52
C ASN A 27 -12.04 21.60 13.26
N TYR A 28 -12.91 20.72 13.78
CA TYR A 28 -12.75 19.29 13.65
C TYR A 28 -12.75 18.80 12.18
N THR A 29 -13.50 19.48 11.30
CA THR A 29 -13.59 19.09 9.88
C THR A 29 -12.29 19.37 9.15
N ASP A 30 -11.62 20.49 9.44
CA ASP A 30 -10.29 20.80 8.93
C ASP A 30 -9.29 19.73 9.40
N PHE A 31 -9.33 19.41 10.70
CA PHE A 31 -8.49 18.36 11.26
C PHE A 31 -8.68 17.03 10.52
N LYS A 32 -9.92 16.59 10.37
CA LYS A 32 -10.25 15.32 9.74
C LYS A 32 -9.79 15.29 8.28
N SER A 33 -10.01 16.38 7.54
CA SER A 33 -9.56 16.52 6.15
C SER A 33 -8.04 16.34 6.03
N THR A 34 -7.26 17.06 6.84
CA THR A 34 -5.80 16.93 6.84
C THR A 34 -5.34 15.54 7.29
N HIS A 35 -6.00 14.95 8.30
CA HIS A 35 -5.70 13.60 8.76
C HIS A 35 -5.92 12.56 7.65
N ASP A 36 -7.05 12.66 6.92
CA ASP A 36 -7.38 11.74 5.82
C ASP A 36 -6.43 11.90 4.62
N GLN A 37 -5.97 13.11 4.35
CA GLN A 37 -4.90 13.38 3.37
C GLN A 37 -3.56 12.79 3.82
N HIS A 38 -3.17 13.00 5.08
CA HIS A 38 -1.95 12.44 5.66
C HIS A 38 -1.95 10.91 5.60
N TRP A 39 -3.10 10.25 5.82
CA TRP A 39 -3.22 8.80 5.70
C TRP A 39 -2.84 8.26 4.31
N GLN A 40 -2.95 9.07 3.25
CA GLN A 40 -2.51 8.67 1.91
C GLN A 40 -0.99 8.45 1.84
N ILE A 41 -0.20 9.18 2.63
CA ILE A 41 1.25 9.00 2.75
C ILE A 41 1.55 7.63 3.37
N GLU A 42 0.82 7.26 4.43
CA GLU A 42 0.96 5.94 5.03
C GLU A 42 0.55 4.83 4.06
N CYS A 43 -0.55 5.01 3.33
CA CYS A 43 -0.98 4.10 2.28
C CYS A 43 0.09 3.92 1.20
N TYR A 44 0.69 5.01 0.72
CA TYR A 44 1.79 5.00 -0.24
C TYR A 44 2.98 4.16 0.25
N HIS A 45 3.46 4.42 1.48
CA HIS A 45 4.57 3.66 2.03
C HIS A 45 4.24 2.18 2.23
N ARG A 46 3.01 1.86 2.66
CA ARG A 46 2.56 0.47 2.82
C ARG A 46 2.59 -0.27 1.48
N ALA A 47 2.10 0.36 0.41
CA ALA A 47 2.13 -0.22 -0.93
C ALA A 47 3.56 -0.45 -1.43
N LEU A 48 4.46 0.51 -1.25
CA LEU A 48 5.86 0.35 -1.63
C LEU A 48 6.54 -0.84 -0.95
N LYS A 49 6.30 -1.00 0.36
CA LYS A 49 6.89 -2.10 1.15
C LYS A 49 6.27 -3.45 0.81
N GLN A 50 4.95 -3.54 0.79
CA GLN A 50 4.23 -4.80 0.73
C GLN A 50 3.98 -5.31 -0.70
N VAL A 51 3.77 -4.39 -1.65
CA VAL A 51 3.40 -4.71 -3.03
C VAL A 51 4.61 -4.52 -3.96
N CYS A 52 5.31 -3.39 -3.87
CA CYS A 52 6.46 -3.11 -4.74
C CYS A 52 7.78 -3.67 -4.20
N ASN A 53 7.78 -4.26 -3.00
CA ASN A 53 8.93 -4.94 -2.40
C ASN A 53 10.20 -4.05 -2.31
N ILE A 54 10.04 -2.75 -2.07
CA ILE A 54 11.18 -1.80 -2.06
C ILE A 54 12.29 -2.19 -1.08
N GLU A 55 11.95 -2.88 0.00
CA GLU A 55 12.88 -3.34 1.06
C GLU A 55 13.41 -4.77 0.84
N ARG A 56 12.94 -5.50 -0.19
CA ARG A 56 13.27 -6.93 -0.39
C ARG A 56 14.33 -7.17 -1.48
N PHE A 57 15.38 -6.36 -1.54
CA PHE A 57 16.51 -6.61 -2.43
C PHE A 57 17.56 -7.50 -1.76
N GLN A 58 18.17 -8.42 -2.52
CA GLN A 58 19.23 -9.32 -2.04
C GLN A 58 20.63 -8.87 -2.48
N VAL A 59 20.72 -7.75 -3.20
CA VAL A 59 21.96 -7.21 -3.77
C VAL A 59 22.70 -6.33 -2.77
N ARG A 60 24.03 -6.31 -2.83
CA ARG A 60 24.89 -5.52 -1.93
C ARG A 60 25.61 -4.34 -2.60
N LYS A 61 25.64 -4.29 -3.93
CA LYS A 61 26.29 -3.20 -4.68
C LYS A 61 25.39 -1.97 -4.70
N SER A 62 25.92 -0.80 -4.34
CA SER A 62 25.13 0.44 -4.24
C SER A 62 24.38 0.80 -5.53
N HIS A 63 24.97 0.55 -6.70
CA HIS A 63 24.27 0.77 -7.98
C HIS A 63 23.04 -0.15 -8.13
N ALA A 64 23.17 -1.43 -7.79
CA ALA A 64 22.06 -2.38 -7.87
C ALA A 64 20.94 -2.05 -6.87
N ILE A 65 21.30 -1.58 -5.66
CA ILE A 65 20.32 -1.11 -4.66
C ILE A 65 19.55 0.10 -5.20
N ARG A 66 20.23 1.11 -5.76
CA ARG A 66 19.56 2.27 -6.36
C ARG A 66 18.63 1.87 -7.51
N THR A 67 19.07 0.95 -8.37
CA THR A 67 18.23 0.41 -9.45
C THR A 67 16.99 -0.29 -8.91
N HIS A 68 17.10 -1.10 -7.85
CA HIS A 68 15.95 -1.73 -7.21
C HIS A 68 14.95 -0.71 -6.67
N VAL A 69 15.44 0.31 -5.94
CA VAL A 69 14.60 1.39 -5.42
C VAL A 69 13.89 2.13 -6.56
N TYR A 70 14.61 2.47 -7.64
CA TYR A 70 14.03 3.10 -8.82
C TYR A 70 12.92 2.22 -9.46
N CYS A 71 13.18 0.93 -9.64
CA CYS A 71 12.21 -0.01 -10.19
C CYS A 71 10.96 -0.13 -9.29
N ALA A 72 11.12 -0.17 -7.97
CA ALA A 72 10.01 -0.22 -7.03
C ALA A 72 9.13 1.04 -7.10
N LEU A 73 9.75 2.23 -7.18
CA LEU A 73 9.01 3.49 -7.37
C LEU A 73 8.27 3.52 -8.71
N LYS A 74 8.93 3.09 -9.80
CA LYS A 74 8.30 2.99 -11.13
C LYS A 74 7.13 2.00 -11.13
N ALA A 75 7.26 0.87 -10.43
CA ALA A 75 6.19 -0.11 -10.27
C ALA A 75 5.00 0.49 -9.53
N PHE A 76 5.23 1.27 -8.47
CA PHE A 76 4.16 1.99 -7.77
C PHE A 76 3.42 2.96 -8.71
N CYS A 77 4.14 3.80 -9.46
CA CYS A 77 3.52 4.71 -10.44
C CYS A 77 2.66 3.95 -11.45
N LYS A 78 3.11 2.78 -11.90
CA LYS A 78 2.33 1.94 -12.82
C LYS A 78 1.05 1.41 -12.16
N LEU A 79 1.12 0.95 -10.92
CA LEU A 79 -0.06 0.51 -10.15
C LEU A 79 -1.06 1.64 -9.93
N GLU A 80 -0.58 2.86 -9.64
CA GLU A 80 -1.44 4.04 -9.53
C GLU A 80 -2.14 4.37 -10.84
N ILE A 81 -1.41 4.37 -11.96
CA ILE A 81 -2.01 4.59 -13.29
C ILE A 81 -3.09 3.52 -13.57
N MET A 82 -2.83 2.25 -13.23
CA MET A 82 -3.80 1.17 -13.42
C MET A 82 -5.05 1.37 -12.55
N LYS A 83 -4.88 1.79 -11.30
CA LYS A 83 -5.98 2.09 -10.39
C LYS A 83 -6.81 3.27 -10.87
N THR A 84 -6.16 4.37 -11.28
CA THR A 84 -6.85 5.56 -11.83
C THR A 84 -7.60 5.24 -13.11
N LYS A 85 -7.05 4.35 -13.96
CA LYS A 85 -7.75 3.84 -15.15
C LYS A 85 -8.79 2.75 -14.84
N GLN A 86 -9.07 2.47 -13.57
CA GLN A 86 -10.02 1.45 -13.11
C GLN A 86 -9.72 0.02 -13.64
N ILE A 87 -8.48 -0.25 -14.04
CA ILE A 87 -8.03 -1.59 -14.45
C ILE A 87 -7.93 -2.50 -13.23
N ILE A 88 -7.55 -1.93 -12.09
CA ILE A 88 -7.51 -2.60 -10.79
C ILE A 88 -8.26 -1.76 -9.76
N THR A 89 -8.89 -2.43 -8.81
CA THR A 89 -9.64 -1.81 -7.71
C THR A 89 -8.71 -1.22 -6.65
N ASN A 90 -7.59 -1.89 -6.36
CA ASN A 90 -6.57 -1.45 -5.43
C ASN A 90 -5.21 -2.06 -5.80
N TRP A 91 -4.12 -1.52 -5.23
CA TRP A 91 -2.76 -1.96 -5.54
C TRP A 91 -2.47 -3.44 -5.27
N TYR A 92 -3.12 -4.04 -4.27
CA TYR A 92 -2.91 -5.43 -3.88
C TYR A 92 -3.54 -6.43 -4.85
N GLN A 93 -4.47 -5.98 -5.70
CA GLN A 93 -5.14 -6.84 -6.65
C GLN A 93 -4.14 -7.56 -7.56
N VAL A 94 -3.13 -6.84 -8.07
CA VAL A 94 -2.11 -7.42 -8.95
C VAL A 94 -1.34 -8.53 -8.23
N GLN A 95 -0.87 -8.27 -7.01
CA GLN A 95 -0.13 -9.25 -6.22
C GLN A 95 -0.97 -10.50 -5.91
N ARG A 96 -2.25 -10.32 -5.55
CA ARG A 96 -3.16 -11.43 -5.24
C ARG A 96 -3.52 -12.25 -6.47
N GLN A 97 -3.76 -11.60 -7.60
CA GLN A 97 -4.26 -12.27 -8.80
C GLN A 97 -3.15 -12.87 -9.67
N LEU A 98 -1.90 -12.43 -9.51
CA LEU A 98 -0.76 -12.85 -10.32
C LEU A 98 -0.63 -14.39 -10.43
N PHE A 99 -0.83 -15.10 -9.32
CA PHE A 99 -0.67 -16.55 -9.25
C PHE A 99 -1.97 -17.33 -9.28
N ASN A 100 -3.14 -16.68 -9.21
CA ASN A 100 -4.42 -17.37 -9.08
C ASN A 100 -4.68 -18.34 -10.23
N LYS A 101 -4.39 -17.92 -11.47
CA LYS A 101 -4.58 -18.78 -12.64
C LYS A 101 -3.66 -20.01 -12.59
N ILE A 102 -2.38 -19.79 -12.30
CA ILE A 102 -1.37 -20.86 -12.22
C ILE A 102 -1.72 -21.85 -11.11
N ILE A 103 -2.10 -21.35 -9.92
CA ILE A 103 -2.51 -22.18 -8.79
C ILE A 103 -3.77 -22.99 -9.15
N ALA A 104 -4.77 -22.37 -9.77
CA ALA A 104 -5.99 -23.04 -10.18
C ALA A 104 -5.72 -24.15 -11.22
N GLU A 105 -4.88 -23.88 -12.21
CA GLU A 105 -4.46 -24.87 -13.21
C GLU A 105 -3.68 -26.02 -12.58
N PHE A 106 -2.75 -25.71 -11.66
CA PHE A 106 -1.99 -26.71 -10.91
C PHE A 106 -2.90 -27.63 -10.09
N ILE A 107 -3.86 -27.07 -9.34
CA ILE A 107 -4.84 -27.85 -8.58
C ILE A 107 -5.65 -28.74 -9.53
N LYS A 108 -6.18 -28.18 -10.63
CA LYS A 108 -6.99 -28.95 -11.58
C LYS A 108 -6.21 -30.13 -12.17
N HIS A 109 -4.97 -29.92 -12.58
CA HIS A 109 -4.14 -30.97 -13.17
C HIS A 109 -3.80 -32.07 -12.15
N ASN A 110 -3.46 -31.70 -10.91
CA ASN A 110 -3.05 -32.66 -9.88
C ASN A 110 -4.23 -33.36 -9.17
N SER A 111 -5.40 -32.72 -9.11
CA SER A 111 -6.62 -33.38 -8.60
C SER A 111 -7.13 -34.46 -9.56
N ILE A 112 -6.88 -34.31 -10.87
CA ILE A 112 -7.25 -35.31 -11.89
C ILE A 112 -6.31 -36.53 -11.82
N THR A 113 -5.01 -36.33 -11.59
CA THR A 113 -4.05 -37.43 -11.46
C THR A 113 -4.19 -38.20 -10.15
N GLY A 114 -4.64 -37.57 -9.06
CA GLY A 114 -4.91 -38.25 -7.78
C GLY A 114 -6.11 -39.20 -7.80
N MET A 115 -7.08 -39.00 -8.70
CA MET A 115 -8.24 -39.89 -8.85
C MET A 115 -8.00 -41.06 -9.82
N ALA A 116 -6.97 -41.00 -10.67
CA ALA A 116 -6.65 -42.08 -11.61
C ALA A 116 -5.81 -43.21 -10.99
N CYS A 117 -5.39 -43.07 -9.73
CA CYS A 117 -4.59 -44.07 -8.99
C CYS A 117 -5.36 -44.73 -7.83
N ALA A 118 -6.70 -44.69 -7.84
CA ALA A 118 -7.57 -45.38 -6.88
C ALA A 118 -8.41 -46.46 -7.57
#